data_AF-A0A924ERI4-F1
#
_entry.id   AF-A0A924ERI4-F1
#
_cell.length_a   1.000
_cell.length_b   1.000
_cell.length_c   1.000
_cell.angle_alpha   90.00
_cell.angle_beta   90.00
_cell.angle_gamma   90.00
#
_symmetry.space_group_name_H-M   'P 1'
#
loop_
_entity.id
_entity.type
_entity.pdbx_description
1 polymer ?
#
loop_
_entity_poly.entity_id
_entity_poly.type
_entity_poly.pdbx_seq_one_letter_code
_entity_poly.pdbx_strand_id
1 'polypeptide(L)'
;MPRLPDVEPYHPVQEYDLRVGVLCDREATEPVGHVLVESVVYWRHLGGVLWWKRWGEPEQTALASLLLRGEFEEWFIHGGEELESAVDDWGHGRWVEKNVDGSHSVYTVSWLSGEDSVEVAQQELSMDVNEIRGRRDQ
;
A
#
# COMPACT_ATOMS: atom_id res chain seq x y z
N MET A 1 -20.92 -26.16 -14.80
CA MET A 1 -19.46 -26.15 -14.60
C MET A 1 -19.20 -25.55 -13.23
N PRO A 2 -18.48 -26.21 -12.32
CA PRO A 2 -17.99 -25.55 -11.11
C PRO A 2 -16.95 -24.51 -11.55
N ARG A 3 -17.12 -23.24 -11.14
CA ARG A 3 -16.06 -22.24 -11.33
C ARG A 3 -14.92 -22.64 -10.38
N LEU A 4 -13.72 -22.78 -10.92
CA LEU A 4 -12.49 -22.79 -10.12
C LEU A 4 -12.52 -21.52 -9.24
N PRO A 5 -11.94 -21.53 -8.02
CA PRO A 5 -11.72 -20.26 -7.34
C PRO A 5 -10.97 -19.35 -8.31
N ASP A 6 -11.52 -18.17 -8.59
CA ASP A 6 -10.85 -17.15 -9.38
C ASP A 6 -9.55 -16.85 -8.64
N VAL A 7 -8.44 -17.41 -9.14
CA VAL A 7 -7.11 -16.99 -8.71
C VAL A 7 -7.03 -15.54 -9.15
N GLU A 8 -7.10 -14.62 -8.18
CA GLU A 8 -6.94 -13.19 -8.47
C GLU A 8 -5.69 -13.03 -9.33
N PRO A 9 -5.80 -12.38 -10.50
CA PRO A 9 -4.65 -12.25 -11.39
C PRO A 9 -3.53 -11.53 -10.63
N TYR A 10 -2.34 -12.12 -10.67
CA TYR A 10 -1.15 -11.54 -10.04
C TYR A 10 -1.01 -10.07 -10.45
N HIS A 11 -0.98 -9.18 -9.46
CA HIS A 11 -0.73 -7.76 -9.66
C HIS A 11 0.62 -7.41 -9.03
N PRO A 12 1.52 -6.68 -9.70
CA PRO A 12 2.86 -6.42 -9.17
C PRO A 12 2.91 -5.71 -7.81
N VAL A 13 1.83 -5.02 -7.43
CA VAL A 13 1.66 -4.45 -6.07
C VAL A 13 1.81 -5.51 -4.97
N GLN A 14 1.48 -6.78 -5.25
CA GLN A 14 1.56 -7.88 -4.28
C GLN A 14 3.00 -8.15 -3.83
N GLU A 15 4.02 -7.70 -4.58
CA GLU A 15 5.42 -7.77 -4.17
C GLU A 15 5.72 -6.89 -2.93
N TYR A 16 4.90 -5.86 -2.71
CA TYR A 16 5.01 -4.91 -1.61
C TYR A 16 3.98 -5.19 -0.51
N ASP A 17 3.20 -6.26 -0.64
CA ASP A 17 2.15 -6.58 0.32
C ASP A 17 2.74 -6.85 1.71
N LEU A 18 2.26 -6.08 2.68
CA LEU A 18 2.71 -6.09 4.08
C LEU A 18 4.22 -5.88 4.22
N ARG A 19 4.83 -5.11 3.31
CA ARG A 19 6.24 -4.73 3.38
C ARG A 19 6.42 -3.31 3.86
N VAL A 20 7.44 -3.13 4.69
CA VAL A 20 7.89 -1.82 5.12
C VAL A 20 8.98 -1.31 4.18
N GLY A 21 8.82 -0.07 3.71
CA GLY A 21 9.86 0.71 3.06
C GLY A 21 10.47 1.70 4.04
N VAL A 22 11.81 1.75 4.09
CA VAL A 22 12.55 2.79 4.82
C VAL A 22 12.77 3.97 3.86
N LEU A 23 12.35 5.17 4.27
CA LEU A 23 12.42 6.38 3.44
C LEU A 23 13.62 7.23 3.83
N CYS A 24 14.40 7.65 2.84
CA CYS A 24 15.50 8.60 3.02
C CYS A 24 15.33 9.78 2.05
N ASP A 25 15.66 10.99 2.52
CA ASP A 25 15.91 12.11 1.63
C ASP A 25 17.13 11.80 0.75
N ARG A 26 17.15 12.32 -0.49
CA ARG A 26 18.22 12.05 -1.48
C ARG A 26 19.64 12.34 -0.98
N GLU A 27 19.77 13.26 -0.04
CA GLU A 27 21.06 13.73 0.49
C GLU A 27 21.31 13.26 1.94
N ALA A 28 20.33 12.60 2.57
CA ALA A 28 20.41 12.20 3.97
C ALA A 28 20.86 10.75 4.12
N THR A 29 21.77 10.52 5.07
CA THR A 29 22.20 9.17 5.46
C THR A 29 21.22 8.52 6.44
N GLU A 30 20.45 9.32 7.18
CA GLU A 30 19.49 8.85 8.17
C GLU A 30 18.08 8.73 7.57
N PRO A 31 17.32 7.68 7.95
CA PRO A 31 15.92 7.57 7.57
C PRO A 31 15.10 8.78 8.03
N VAL A 32 14.23 9.26 7.16
CA VAL A 32 13.27 10.33 7.45
C VAL A 32 11.86 9.79 7.69
N GLY A 33 11.62 8.50 7.43
CA GLY A 33 10.32 7.88 7.65
C GLY A 33 10.27 6.41 7.28
N HIS A 34 9.09 5.83 7.49
CA HIS A 34 8.74 4.46 7.16
C HIS A 34 7.37 4.42 6.48
N VAL A 35 7.18 3.50 5.55
CA VAL A 35 5.89 3.24 4.93
C VAL A 35 5.57 1.76 4.96
N LEU A 36 4.41 1.37 5.45
CA LEU A 36 3.88 0.01 5.32
C LEU A 36 2.85 -0.01 4.19
N VAL A 37 3.04 -0.90 3.21
CA VAL A 37 2.08 -1.10 2.11
C VAL A 37 1.23 -2.33 2.38
N GLU A 38 -0.08 -2.21 2.24
CA GLU A 38 -1.05 -3.30 2.23
C GLU A 38 -1.73 -3.33 0.85
N SER A 39 -1.53 -4.41 0.10
CA SER A 39 -2.27 -4.64 -1.13
C SER A 39 -3.66 -5.16 -0.80
N VAL A 40 -4.70 -4.51 -1.32
CA VAL A 40 -6.09 -4.89 -1.05
C VAL A 40 -6.92 -4.86 -2.32
N VAL A 41 -7.87 -5.77 -2.44
CA VAL A 41 -8.88 -5.73 -3.51
C VAL A 41 -10.09 -4.97 -3.00
N TYR A 42 -10.40 -3.86 -3.66
CA TYR A 42 -11.47 -2.97 -3.26
C TYR A 42 -12.68 -3.10 -4.18
N TRP A 43 -13.87 -3.16 -3.59
CA TRP A 43 -15.14 -3.19 -4.31
C TRP A 43 -15.87 -1.86 -4.12
N ARG A 44 -15.99 -1.09 -5.19
CA ARG A 44 -16.74 0.17 -5.13
C ARG A 44 -18.24 -0.09 -5.07
N HIS A 45 -18.92 0.47 -4.08
CA HIS A 45 -20.39 0.46 -4.08
C HIS A 45 -20.92 1.44 -5.13
N LEU A 46 -21.60 0.92 -6.16
CA LEU A 46 -22.18 1.73 -7.24
C LEU A 46 -23.62 2.18 -6.94
N GLY A 47 -24.20 1.72 -5.82
CA GLY A 47 -25.54 2.09 -5.35
C GLY A 47 -26.51 0.91 -5.27
N GLY A 48 -27.73 1.20 -4.83
CA GLY A 48 -28.76 0.19 -4.58
C GLY A 48 -29.65 0.62 -3.42
N VAL A 49 -30.90 0.17 -3.43
CA VAL A 49 -31.87 0.42 -2.35
C VAL A 49 -32.58 -0.90 -2.08
N LEU A 50 -32.82 -1.22 -0.81
CA LEU A 50 -33.44 -2.48 -0.37
C LEU A 50 -32.57 -3.72 -0.66
N TRP A 51 -33.13 -4.78 -1.24
CA TRP A 51 -32.56 -6.15 -1.27
C TRP A 51 -31.56 -6.40 -2.42
N TRP A 52 -31.19 -5.37 -3.18
CA TRP A 52 -30.08 -5.47 -4.14
C TRP A 52 -29.05 -4.35 -3.91
N LYS A 53 -27.79 -4.74 -3.75
CA LYS A 53 -26.64 -3.84 -3.80
C LYS A 53 -25.93 -4.06 -5.14
N ARG A 54 -25.60 -2.97 -5.82
CA ARG A 54 -24.74 -3.01 -7.01
C ARG A 54 -23.32 -2.65 -6.59
N TRP A 55 -22.44 -3.59 -6.81
CA TRP A 55 -21.01 -3.40 -6.65
C TRP A 55 -20.38 -3.21 -8.03
N GLY A 56 -19.31 -2.42 -8.09
CA GLY A 56 -18.45 -2.32 -9.26
C GLY A 56 -17.61 -3.58 -9.42
N GLU A 57 -16.80 -3.58 -10.46
CA GLU A 57 -15.78 -4.61 -10.62
C GLU A 57 -14.71 -4.45 -9.52
N PRO A 58 -14.13 -5.57 -9.04
CA PRO A 58 -13.05 -5.50 -8.08
C PRO A 58 -11.83 -4.86 -8.72
N GLU A 59 -11.20 -3.95 -7.99
CA GLU A 59 -9.97 -3.30 -8.42
C GLU A 59 -8.87 -3.59 -7.40
N GLN A 60 -7.67 -3.91 -7.90
CA GLN A 60 -6.50 -3.96 -7.04
C GLN A 60 -6.13 -2.54 -6.62
N THR A 61 -5.97 -2.32 -5.33
CA THR A 61 -5.56 -1.04 -4.73
C THR A 61 -4.43 -1.27 -3.73
N ALA A 62 -3.86 -0.18 -3.21
CA ALA A 62 -2.93 -0.23 -2.08
C ALA A 62 -3.36 0.76 -0.99
N LEU A 63 -3.22 0.32 0.25
CA LEU A 63 -3.22 1.18 1.43
C LEU A 63 -1.77 1.37 1.86
N ALA A 64 -1.36 2.61 2.12
CA ALA A 64 -0.04 2.90 2.65
C ALA A 64 -0.15 3.68 3.95
N SER A 65 0.38 3.09 5.02
CA SER A 65 0.51 3.74 6.33
C SER A 65 1.91 4.33 6.41
N LEU A 66 1.99 5.66 6.35
CA LEU A 66 3.21 6.44 6.23
C LEU A 66 3.49 7.16 7.54
N LEU A 67 4.68 6.98 8.10
CA LEU A 67 5.24 7.84 9.15
C LEU A 67 6.41 8.61 8.55
N LEU A 68 6.23 9.91 8.33
CA LEU A 68 7.24 10.77 7.72
C LEU A 68 7.56 11.92 8.67
N ARG A 69 8.82 12.04 9.10
CA ARG A 69 9.31 13.09 10.00
C ARG A 69 8.47 13.26 11.28
N GLY A 70 7.90 12.17 11.77
CA GLY A 70 7.06 12.12 12.98
C GLY A 70 5.57 12.37 12.75
N GLU A 71 5.15 12.63 11.52
CA GLU A 71 3.74 12.78 11.14
C GLU A 71 3.24 11.49 10.49
N PHE A 72 2.07 11.02 10.93
CA PHE A 72 1.46 9.80 10.43
C PHE A 72 0.32 10.13 9.46
N GLU A 73 0.32 9.46 8.31
CA GLU A 73 -0.68 9.59 7.27
C GLU A 73 -1.09 8.23 6.70
N GLU A 74 -2.33 8.14 6.22
CA GLU A 74 -2.84 6.96 5.52
C GLU A 74 -3.24 7.34 4.11
N TRP A 75 -2.71 6.60 3.15
CA TRP A 75 -2.88 6.87 1.74
C TRP A 75 -3.64 5.71 1.10
N PHE A 76 -4.72 6.03 0.39
CA PHE A 76 -5.45 5.07 -0.44
C PHE A 76 -5.09 5.30 -1.91
N ILE A 77 -4.37 4.35 -2.49
CA ILE A 77 -3.89 4.40 -3.87
C ILE A 77 -4.86 3.61 -4.74
N HIS A 78 -5.59 4.32 -5.60
CA HIS A 78 -6.59 3.72 -6.47
C HIS A 78 -5.95 2.85 -7.55
N GLY A 79 -6.68 1.82 -8.00
CA GLY A 79 -6.24 0.96 -9.10
C GLY A 79 -6.11 1.68 -10.43
N GLY A 80 -5.64 0.95 -11.45
CA GLY A 80 -5.36 1.51 -12.78
C GLY A 80 -4.07 2.32 -12.81
N GLU A 81 -4.06 3.42 -13.56
CA GLU A 81 -2.84 4.20 -13.82
C GLU A 81 -2.15 4.74 -12.56
N GLU A 82 -2.91 5.06 -11.51
CA GLU A 82 -2.34 5.56 -10.26
C GLU A 82 -1.52 4.48 -9.54
N LEU A 83 -2.09 3.29 -9.36
CA LEU A 83 -1.38 2.17 -8.76
C LEU A 83 -0.21 1.69 -9.64
N GLU A 84 -0.40 1.63 -10.95
CA GLU A 84 0.66 1.24 -11.89
C GLU A 84 1.86 2.19 -11.82
N SER A 85 1.62 3.50 -11.77
CA SER A 85 2.67 4.51 -11.61
C SER A 85 3.37 4.39 -10.26
N ALA A 86 2.61 4.19 -9.17
CA ALA A 86 3.19 4.04 -7.84
C ALA A 86 4.09 2.80 -7.75
N VAL A 87 3.62 1.66 -8.26
CA VAL A 87 4.38 0.40 -8.30
C VAL A 87 5.66 0.54 -9.13
N ASP A 88 5.62 1.25 -10.26
CA ASP A 88 6.83 1.53 -11.06
C ASP A 88 7.85 2.35 -10.25
N ASP A 89 7.42 3.41 -9.57
CA ASP A 89 8.29 4.19 -8.70
C ASP A 89 8.90 3.34 -7.58
N TRP A 90 8.10 2.51 -6.94
CA TRP A 90 8.55 1.61 -5.87
C TRP A 90 9.60 0.61 -6.34
N GLY A 91 9.43 0.06 -7.55
CA GLY A 91 10.38 -0.85 -8.19
C GLY A 91 11.70 -0.17 -8.54
N HIS A 92 11.68 1.15 -8.74
CA HIS A 92 12.87 1.98 -8.92
C HIS A 92 13.44 2.55 -7.61
N GLY A 93 12.95 2.09 -6.45
CA GLY A 93 13.39 2.57 -5.15
C GLY A 93 13.00 4.02 -4.88
N ARG A 94 11.87 4.47 -5.42
CA ARG A 94 11.33 5.82 -5.19
C ARG A 94 9.99 5.76 -4.46
N TRP A 95 9.80 6.68 -3.53
CA TRP A 95 8.49 7.02 -2.97
C TRP A 95 8.15 8.45 -3.36
N VAL A 96 7.01 8.65 -4.02
CA VAL A 96 6.61 9.96 -4.56
C VAL A 96 5.34 10.43 -3.86
N GLU A 97 5.47 11.54 -3.14
CA GLU A 97 4.36 12.19 -2.46
C GLU A 97 3.84 13.37 -3.29
N LYS A 98 2.52 13.44 -3.50
CA LYS A 98 1.83 14.56 -4.14
C LYS A 98 1.49 15.61 -3.08
N ASN A 99 2.12 16.77 -3.15
CA ASN A 99 1.83 17.90 -2.27
C ASN A 99 0.56 18.63 -2.69
N VAL A 100 -0.05 19.35 -1.75
CA VAL A 100 -1.29 20.14 -1.96
C VAL A 100 -1.10 21.25 -3.02
N ASP A 101 0.12 21.75 -3.19
CA ASP A 101 0.47 22.76 -4.19
C ASP A 101 0.70 22.18 -5.60
N GLY A 102 0.56 20.86 -5.77
CA GLY A 102 0.79 20.14 -7.02
C GLY A 102 2.26 19.82 -7.30
N SER A 103 3.18 20.13 -6.38
CA SER A 103 4.56 19.64 -6.45
C SER A 103 4.66 18.18 -5.99
N HIS A 104 5.79 17.54 -6.29
CA HIS A 104 6.09 16.19 -5.83
C HIS A 104 7.33 16.17 -4.95
N SER A 105 7.20 15.58 -3.77
CA SER A 105 8.34 15.20 -2.93
C SER A 105 8.78 13.80 -3.33
N VAL A 106 10.08 13.59 -3.56
CA VAL A 106 10.62 12.29 -3.96
C VAL A 106 11.65 11.81 -2.95
N TYR A 107 11.35 10.68 -2.33
CA TYR A 107 12.20 9.99 -1.37
C TYR A 107 12.80 8.74 -2.00
N THR A 108 13.97 8.34 -1.53
CA THR A 108 14.51 7.01 -1.81
C THR A 108 13.82 6.03 -0.87
N VAL A 109 13.29 4.93 -1.37
CA VAL A 109 12.73 3.85 -0.56
C VAL A 109 13.57 2.59 -0.69
N SER A 110 13.90 1.99 0.45
CA SER A 110 14.49 0.66 0.54
C SER A 110 13.51 -0.29 1.19
N TRP A 111 13.04 -1.28 0.43
CA TRP A 111 12.07 -2.26 0.89
C TRP A 111 12.73 -3.31 1.77
N LEU A 112 12.20 -3.50 2.97
CA LEU A 112 12.66 -4.48 3.93
C LEU A 112 12.22 -5.90 3.53
N SER A 113 12.90 -6.89 4.10
CA SER A 113 12.45 -8.28 4.03
C SER A 113 11.12 -8.46 4.75
N GLY A 114 10.43 -9.57 4.53
CA GLY A 114 9.16 -9.84 5.22
C GLY A 114 9.32 -9.96 6.74
N GLU A 115 10.43 -10.51 7.22
CA GLU A 115 10.72 -10.64 8.66
C GLU A 115 11.03 -9.28 9.28
N ASP A 116 11.93 -8.51 8.65
CA ASP A 116 12.28 -7.16 9.12
C ASP A 116 11.08 -6.21 9.06
N SER A 117 10.20 -6.38 8.07
CA SER A 117 8.97 -5.59 7.95
C SER A 117 8.04 -5.78 9.14
N VAL A 118 7.91 -7.00 9.67
CA VAL A 118 7.10 -7.28 10.86
C VAL A 118 7.66 -6.54 12.07
N GLU A 119 8.98 -6.61 12.27
CA GLU A 119 9.65 -5.96 13.40
C GLU A 119 9.52 -4.43 13.31
N VAL A 120 9.87 -3.84 12.17
CA VAL A 120 9.88 -2.39 11.99
C VAL A 120 8.47 -1.81 11.99
N ALA A 121 7.47 -2.50 11.40
CA ALA A 121 6.08 -2.06 11.48
C ALA A 121 5.60 -1.96 12.95
N GLN A 122 5.98 -2.93 13.78
CA GLN A 122 5.60 -2.92 15.19
C GLN A 122 6.33 -1.83 15.99
N GLN A 123 7.62 -1.61 15.72
CA GLN A 123 8.46 -0.66 16.46
C GLN A 123 8.21 0.79 16.04
N GLU A 124 8.21 1.06 14.74
CA GLU A 124 8.20 2.42 14.19
C GLU A 124 6.78 2.89 13.85
N LEU A 125 5.92 2.00 13.34
CA LEU A 125 4.55 2.35 12.95
C LEU A 125 3.50 1.97 14.01
N SER A 126 3.89 1.25 15.07
CA SER A 126 2.96 0.68 16.06
C SER A 126 1.87 -0.21 15.43
N MET A 127 2.19 -0.91 14.34
CA MET A 127 1.27 -1.77 13.59
C MET A 127 1.67 -3.25 13.69
N ASP A 128 0.71 -4.14 13.98
CA ASP A 128 0.92 -5.58 13.95
C ASP A 128 0.55 -6.17 12.58
N VAL A 129 1.58 -6.49 11.80
CA VAL A 129 1.43 -7.08 10.45
C VAL A 129 0.69 -8.43 10.47
N ASN A 130 0.82 -9.23 11.54
CA ASN A 130 0.14 -10.52 11.64
C ASN A 130 -1.35 -10.34 11.95
N GLU A 131 -1.70 -9.33 12.75
CA GLU A 131 -3.11 -8.97 12.98
C GLU A 131 -3.76 -8.50 11.67
N ILE A 132 -3.08 -7.63 10.91
CA ILE A 132 -3.56 -7.15 9.61
C ILE A 132 -3.79 -8.32 8.64
N ARG A 133 -2.83 -9.25 8.56
CA ARG A 133 -2.97 -10.47 7.74
C ARG A 133 -4.17 -11.30 8.19
N GLY A 134 -4.28 -11.56 9.50
CA GLY A 134 -5.38 -12.35 10.06
C GLY A 134 -6.77 -11.73 9.87
N ARG A 135 -6.87 -10.40 9.75
CA ARG A 135 -8.12 -9.70 9.42
C ARG A 135 -8.52 -9.88 7.96
N ARG A 136 -7.56 -10.01 7.04
CA ARG A 136 -7.81 -10.19 5.60
C ARG A 136 -8.26 -11.60 5.24
N ASP A 137 -7.80 -12.61 5.99
CA ASP A 137 -8.11 -14.02 5.74
C ASP A 137 -9.49 -14.48 6.29
N GLN A 138 -10.29 -13.57 6.87
CA GLN A 138 -11.62 -13.82 7.45
C GLN A 138 -12.76 -13.34 6.55
#